data_AF-A0AAV5SDJ7-F1
#
_entry.id   AF-A0AAV5SDJ7-F1
#
_cell.length_a   1.000
_cell.length_b   1.000
_cell.length_c   1.000
_cell.angle_alpha   90.00
_cell.angle_beta   90.00
_cell.angle_gamma   90.00
#
_symmetry.space_group_name_H-M   'P 1'
#
loop_
_entity.id
_entity.type
_entity.pdbx_description
1 polymer ?
#
loop_
_entity_poly.entity_id
_entity_poly.type
_entity_poly.pdbx_seq_one_letter_code
_entity_poly.pdbx_strand_id
1 'polypeptide(L)'
;ATIYGYDQHIRKHHKSSLKKNGIYLRCSCGSEVHGDNYIHCKTHCACSQFSVHKLSVKSPQCILCKRYPKTANAFAKHLFKAHKTTLKS
;
A
#
# COMPACT_ATOMS: atom_id res chain seq x y z
N ALA A 1 17.16 -10.05 -8.46
CA ALA A 1 17.22 -8.87 -7.57
C ALA A 1 16.37 -9.16 -6.35
N THR A 2 16.91 -8.99 -5.14
CA THR A 2 16.14 -9.21 -3.90
C THR A 2 15.19 -8.05 -3.66
N ILE A 3 14.04 -8.33 -3.02
CA ILE A 3 13.00 -7.33 -2.71
C ILE A 3 13.55 -6.17 -1.85
N TYR A 4 14.52 -6.46 -0.97
CA TYR A 4 15.30 -5.47 -0.24
C TYR A 4 15.99 -4.46 -1.17
N GLY A 5 16.63 -4.95 -2.24
CA GLY A 5 17.28 -4.10 -3.23
C GLY A 5 16.30 -3.20 -3.98
N TYR A 6 15.06 -3.65 -4.19
CA TYR A 6 14.04 -2.86 -4.88
C TYR A 6 13.53 -1.69 -4.03
N ASP A 7 13.21 -1.93 -2.75
CA ASP A 7 12.78 -0.83 -1.87
C ASP A 7 13.92 0.14 -1.54
N GLN A 8 15.15 -0.37 -1.36
CA GLN A 8 16.33 0.47 -1.20
C GLN A 8 16.60 1.34 -2.45
N HIS A 9 16.44 0.76 -3.65
CA HIS A 9 16.52 1.49 -4.91
C HIS A 9 15.47 2.62 -4.97
N ILE A 10 14.20 2.31 -4.65
CA ILE A 10 13.13 3.31 -4.68
C ILE A 10 13.37 4.44 -3.68
N ARG A 11 13.86 4.12 -2.48
CA ARG A 11 14.21 5.14 -1.48
C ARG A 11 15.37 6.01 -1.93
N LYS A 12 16.44 5.39 -2.43
CA LYS A 12 17.69 6.09 -2.78
C LYS A 12 17.57 6.92 -4.06
N HIS A 13 16.92 6.39 -5.09
CA HIS A 13 16.88 7.02 -6.41
C HIS A 13 15.61 7.84 -6.66
N HIS A 14 14.49 7.48 -6.02
CA HIS A 14 13.20 8.11 -6.30
C HIS A 14 12.64 8.90 -5.11
N LYS A 15 13.36 8.98 -3.98
CA LYS A 15 12.91 9.60 -2.71
C LYS A 15 11.48 9.15 -2.32
N SER A 16 11.14 7.91 -2.68
CA SER A 16 9.80 7.35 -2.55
C SER A 16 9.86 6.07 -1.74
N SER A 17 8.73 5.43 -1.49
CA SER A 17 8.65 4.14 -0.79
C SER A 17 7.64 3.24 -1.47
N LEU A 18 7.72 1.93 -1.24
CA LEU A 18 6.70 0.99 -1.74
C LEU A 18 5.29 1.46 -1.34
N LYS A 19 5.10 1.85 -0.07
CA LYS A 19 3.83 2.38 0.45
C LYS A 19 3.33 3.62 -0.31
N LYS A 20 4.22 4.58 -0.65
CA LYS A 20 3.85 5.78 -1.41
C LYS A 20 3.43 5.46 -2.85
N ASN A 21 3.99 4.41 -3.44
CA ASN A 21 3.64 3.97 -4.78
C ASN A 21 2.43 3.02 -4.81
N GLY A 22 1.77 2.80 -3.66
CA GLY A 22 0.71 1.82 -3.54
C GLY A 22 1.23 0.42 -3.84
N ILE A 23 2.42 0.08 -3.37
CA ILE A 23 3.03 -1.24 -3.51
C ILE A 23 3.16 -1.83 -2.11
N TYR A 24 2.78 -3.09 -1.95
CA TYR A 24 2.94 -3.86 -0.73
C TYR A 24 3.48 -5.26 -1.08
N LEU A 25 4.01 -5.94 -0.07
CA LEU A 25 4.54 -7.29 -0.22
C LEU A 25 3.57 -8.26 0.40
N ARG A 26 3.27 -9.35 -0.28
CA ARG A 26 2.44 -10.44 0.26
C ARG A 26 3.28 -11.69 0.35
N CYS A 27 3.37 -12.26 1.54
CA CYS A 27 3.99 -13.56 1.76
C CYS A 27 3.04 -14.68 1.31
N SER A 28 3.56 -15.82 0.88
CA SER A 28 2.76 -17.01 0.55
C SER A 28 1.92 -17.52 1.72
N CYS A 29 2.30 -17.21 2.97
CA CYS A 29 1.50 -17.50 4.17
C CYS A 29 0.28 -16.58 4.33
N GLY A 30 0.10 -15.60 3.43
CA GLY A 30 -1.01 -14.64 3.46
C GLY A 30 -0.70 -13.33 4.19
N SER A 31 0.43 -13.22 4.89
CA SER A 31 0.81 -11.98 5.60
C SER A 31 1.17 -10.86 4.64
N GLU A 32 0.63 -9.66 4.90
CA GLU A 32 0.90 -8.45 4.12
C GLU A 32 1.88 -7.54 4.87
N VAL A 33 2.96 -7.16 4.19
CA VAL A 33 4.02 -6.31 4.76
C VAL A 33 4.03 -4.97 4.03
N HIS A 34 3.77 -3.91 4.79
CA HIS A 34 3.65 -2.55 4.30
C HIS A 34 4.91 -1.77 4.65
N GLY A 35 5.91 -1.77 3.76
CA GLY A 35 7.15 -1.02 3.93
C GLY A 35 8.27 -1.80 4.62
N ASP A 36 9.08 -1.10 5.43
CA ASP A 36 10.33 -1.58 6.04
C ASP A 36 10.23 -2.72 7.06
N ASN A 37 9.02 -3.15 7.41
CA ASN A 37 8.82 -4.16 8.46
C ASN A 37 9.04 -5.58 7.93
N TYR A 38 10.28 -5.87 7.53
CA TYR A 38 10.75 -7.20 7.14
C TYR A 38 10.93 -8.16 8.32
N ILE A 39 10.38 -7.83 9.49
CA ILE A 39 10.39 -8.71 10.67
C ILE A 39 9.81 -10.07 10.28
N HIS A 40 8.73 -10.11 9.48
CA HIS A 40 8.13 -11.35 9.00
C HIS A 40 9.10 -12.22 8.19
N CYS A 41 10.00 -11.62 7.39
CA CYS A 41 11.02 -12.39 6.68
C CYS A 41 12.13 -12.89 7.62
N LYS A 42 12.48 -12.11 8.65
CA LYS A 42 13.52 -12.48 9.61
C LYS A 42 13.06 -13.56 10.59
N THR A 43 11.77 -13.63 10.91
CA THR A 43 11.27 -14.45 12.01
C THR A 43 10.29 -15.55 11.60
N HIS A 44 9.64 -15.48 10.44
CA HIS A 44 8.54 -16.40 10.11
C HIS A 44 8.64 -17.09 8.75
N CYS A 45 8.98 -16.39 7.67
CA CYS A 45 8.95 -16.96 6.32
C CYS A 45 10.17 -16.54 5.50
N ALA A 46 10.59 -17.38 4.55
CA ALA A 46 11.73 -17.03 3.70
C ALA A 46 11.41 -15.80 2.83
N CYS A 47 12.36 -14.88 2.66
CA CYS A 47 12.17 -13.69 1.81
C CYS A 47 11.82 -14.03 0.35
N SER A 48 12.15 -15.23 -0.12
CA SER A 48 11.77 -15.74 -1.45
C SER A 48 10.27 -16.01 -1.60
N GLN A 49 9.53 -16.11 -0.49
CA GLN A 49 8.09 -16.37 -0.47
C GLN A 49 7.24 -15.10 -0.61
N PHE A 50 7.88 -13.93 -0.79
CA PHE A 50 7.18 -12.67 -0.97
C PHE A 50 6.98 -12.36 -2.44
N SER A 51 5.75 -11.96 -2.77
CA SER A 51 5.38 -11.41 -4.08
C SER A 51 5.11 -9.92 -3.95
N VAL A 52 5.47 -9.16 -4.98
CA VAL A 52 5.19 -7.72 -5.06
C VAL A 52 3.78 -7.52 -5.57
N HIS A 53 2.94 -6.87 -4.77
CA HIS A 53 1.57 -6.52 -5.14
C HIS A 53 1.44 -5.01 -5.23
N LYS A 54 0.80 -4.55 -6.31
CA LYS A 54 0.33 -3.17 -6.38
C LYS A 54 -1.04 -3.15 -5.73
N LEU A 55 -1.24 -2.31 -4.71
CA LEU A 55 -2.56 -1.80 -4.41
C LEU A 55 -3.08 -1.26 -5.74
N SER A 56 -4.09 -1.91 -6.30
CA SER A 56 -4.83 -1.37 -7.42
C SER A 56 -5.52 -0.11 -6.91
N VAL A 57 -4.80 1.02 -6.93
CA VAL A 57 -5.35 2.34 -6.64
C VAL A 57 -6.15 2.75 -7.88
N LYS A 58 -7.22 2.00 -8.18
CA LYS A 58 -8.39 2.65 -8.74
C LYS A 58 -8.84 3.56 -7.61
N SER A 59 -8.43 4.83 -7.65
CA SER A 59 -8.90 5.84 -6.71
C SER A 59 -10.39 5.63 -6.53
N PRO A 60 -10.86 5.27 -5.33
CA PRO A 60 -12.27 4.99 -5.14
C PRO A 60 -13.05 6.23 -5.55
N GLN A 61 -13.91 6.07 -6.55
CA GLN A 61 -14.78 7.14 -6.98
C GLN A 61 -15.85 7.30 -5.91
N CYS A 62 -16.08 8.53 -5.46
CA CYS A 62 -17.28 8.79 -4.70
C CYS A 62 -18.44 8.82 -5.69
N ILE A 63 -19.34 7.84 -5.63
CA ILE A 63 -20.50 7.75 -6.54
C ILE A 63 -21.41 8.97 -6.36
N LEU A 64 -21.54 9.47 -5.13
CA LEU A 64 -22.37 10.63 -4.79
C LEU A 64 -21.83 11.94 -5.38
N CYS A 65 -20.51 12.13 -5.40
CA CYS A 65 -19.87 13.36 -5.91
C CYS A 65 -19.21 13.21 -7.28
N LYS A 66 -19.24 12.01 -7.87
CA LYS A 66 -18.45 11.59 -9.05
C LYS A 66 -16.96 12.00 -8.98
N ARG A 67 -16.41 12.18 -7.77
CA ARG A 67 -15.05 12.67 -7.52
C ARG A 67 -14.08 11.49 -7.32
N TYR A 68 -12.85 11.64 -7.80
CA TYR A 68 -11.77 10.65 -7.64
C TYR A 68 -10.67 11.16 -6.70
N PRO A 69 -10.82 11.03 -5.38
CA PRO A 69 -9.74 11.35 -4.45
C PRO A 69 -8.51 10.50 -4.74
N LYS A 70 -7.37 11.18 -4.95
CA LYS A 70 -6.10 10.57 -5.41
C LYS A 70 -5.53 9.52 -4.46
N THR A 71 -5.99 9.48 -3.20
CA THR A 71 -5.52 8.53 -2.18
C THR A 71 -6.68 8.05 -1.32
N ALA A 72 -6.56 6.87 -0.73
CA ALA A 72 -7.54 6.35 0.22
C ALA A 72 -7.77 7.29 1.42
N ASN A 73 -6.72 7.95 1.91
CA ASN A 73 -6.84 8.96 2.97
C ASN A 73 -7.61 10.20 2.50
N ALA A 74 -7.37 10.67 1.26
CA ALA A 74 -8.15 11.75 0.68
C ALA A 74 -9.62 11.35 0.48
N PHE A 75 -9.88 10.07 0.16
CA PHE A 75 -11.22 9.52 0.05
C PHE A 75 -11.93 9.46 1.42
N ALA A 76 -11.26 8.94 2.45
CA ALA A 76 -11.78 8.90 3.82
C ALA A 76 -12.08 10.31 4.36
N LYS A 77 -11.16 11.27 4.16
CA LYS A 77 -11.40 12.68 4.52
C LYS A 77 -12.57 13.28 3.75
N HIS A 78 -12.71 12.95 2.47
CA HIS A 78 -13.82 13.39 1.65
C HIS A 78 -15.15 12.83 2.16
N LEU A 79 -15.23 11.53 2.45
CA LEU A 79 -16.41 10.90 3.04
C LEU A 79 -16.81 11.56 4.37
N PHE A 80 -15.84 11.82 5.23
CA PHE A 80 -16.12 12.44 6.53
C PHE A 80 -16.60 13.89 6.38
N LYS A 81 -15.93 14.71 5.55
CA LYS A 81 -16.28 16.13 5.39
C LYS A 81 -17.53 16.37 4.56
N ALA A 82 -17.69 15.65 3.45
CA ALA A 82 -18.75 15.90 2.47
C ALA A 82 -20.00 15.06 2.73
N HIS A 83 -19.85 13.87 3.30
CA HIS A 83 -20.96 12.93 3.49
C HIS A 83 -21.26 12.64 4.97
N LYS A 84 -20.43 13.13 5.91
CA LYS A 84 -20.49 12.74 7.33
C LYS A 84 -20.48 11.23 7.53
N THR A 85 -19.83 10.50 6.62
CA THR A 85 -19.69 9.04 6.68
C THR A 85 -18.23 8.65 6.85
N THR A 86 -18.01 7.44 7.34
CA THR A 86 -16.68 6.82 7.44
C THR A 86 -16.64 5.55 6.61
N LEU A 87 -15.43 5.14 6.20
CA LEU A 87 -15.23 3.83 5.61
C LEU A 87 -15.52 2.79 6.70
N LYS A 88 -16.51 1.92 6.47
CA LYS A 88 -16.70 0.73 7.31
C LYS A 88 -15.61 -0.28 6.95
N SER A 89 -14.90 -0.78 7.98
CA SER A 89 -13.89 -1.82 7.88
C SER A 89 -14.47 -3.15 7.42
#